data_AF-A0A7X9J9R2-F1
#
_entry.id   AF-A0A7X9J9R2-F1
#
_cell.length_a   1.000
_cell.length_b   1.000
_cell.length_c   1.000
_cell.angle_alpha   90.00
_cell.angle_beta   90.00
_cell.angle_gamma   90.00
#
_symmetry.space_group_name_H-M   'P 1'
#
loop_
_entity.id
_entity.type
_entity.pdbx_description
1 polymer ?
#
loop_
_entity_poly.entity_id
_entity_poly.type
_entity_poly.pdbx_seq_one_letter_code
_entity_poly.pdbx_strand_id
1 'polypeptide(L)'
;MPDKPAEMTLIDHIEELRHRLLIALIALGLGVVASLVFGEQIVKFLTLPIGGVEKLQSIEITENLGVFMRVSLLTGVIIAFPVLIYELLMFVLPGLKPNEKRFVVLSIPLATRLTPKQIIPTAVSACLAFLILTMVFPASATILWVAAFGLGFFMAPVWPTGFTLAGQSVNLSGRVSSLILLGDSFGGMVLPTLVGKVIEGSGPRMMVYL
;
A
#
# COMPACT_ATOMS: atom_id res chain seq x y z
N MET A 1 35.51 31.18 2.56
CA MET A 1 35.72 29.78 3.00
C MET A 1 34.64 28.94 2.34
N PRO A 2 34.97 27.83 1.67
CA PRO A 2 33.98 27.07 0.90
C PRO A 2 33.08 26.29 1.86
N ASP A 3 31.78 26.41 1.66
CA ASP A 3 30.73 25.69 2.38
C ASP A 3 30.91 24.18 2.19
N LYS A 4 31.32 23.49 3.27
CA LYS A 4 31.27 22.03 3.32
C LYS A 4 29.79 21.61 3.29
N PRO A 5 29.41 20.57 2.53
CA PRO A 5 28.07 20.00 2.67
C PRO A 5 27.91 19.59 4.14
N ALA A 6 26.86 20.09 4.79
CA ALA A 6 26.61 19.86 6.20
C ALA A 6 26.40 18.35 6.46
N GLU A 7 27.47 17.63 6.76
CA GLU A 7 27.40 16.34 7.43
C GLU A 7 26.92 16.63 8.86
N MET A 8 25.64 16.40 9.10
CA MET A 8 25.03 16.57 10.42
C MET A 8 25.69 15.60 11.39
N THR A 9 26.07 16.07 12.58
CA THR A 9 26.62 15.17 13.59
C THR A 9 25.50 14.30 14.18
N LEU A 10 25.83 13.15 14.76
CA LEU A 10 24.83 12.30 15.43
C LEU A 10 24.06 13.06 16.53
N ILE A 11 24.71 14.02 17.17
CA ILE A 11 24.08 14.87 18.19
C ILE A 11 23.05 15.80 17.57
N ASP A 12 23.38 16.44 16.45
CA ASP A 12 22.45 17.31 15.71
C ASP A 12 21.21 16.52 15.23
N HIS A 13 21.40 15.27 14.80
CA HIS A 13 20.28 14.42 14.36
C HIS A 13 19.34 14.01 15.51
N ILE A 14 19.89 13.74 16.70
CA ILE A 14 19.08 13.45 17.90
C ILE A 14 18.33 14.70 18.39
N GLU A 15 18.94 15.87 18.28
CA GLU A 15 18.30 17.14 18.62
C GLU A 15 17.14 17.44 17.65
N GLU A 16 17.33 17.17 16.36
CA GLU A 16 16.29 17.20 15.36
C GLU A 16 15.14 16.22 15.67
N LEU A 17 15.45 14.97 16.04
CA LEU A 17 14.43 13.99 16.44
C LEU A 17 13.56 14.53 17.58
N ARG A 18 14.17 15.09 18.62
CA ARG A 18 13.44 15.63 19.78
C ARG A 18 12.50 16.76 19.36
N HIS A 19 12.99 17.67 18.53
CA HIS A 19 12.19 18.81 18.09
C HIS A 19 10.97 18.35 17.27
N ARG A 20 11.19 17.43 16.32
CA ARG A 20 10.14 16.86 15.46
C ARG A 20 9.13 16.05 16.26
N LEU A 21 9.60 15.26 17.22
CA LEU A 21 8.74 14.49 18.11
C LEU A 21 7.81 15.39 18.93
N LEU A 22 8.32 16.53 19.43
CA LEU A 22 7.50 17.50 20.15
C LEU A 22 6.42 18.13 19.26
N ILE A 23 6.76 18.51 18.03
CA ILE A 23 5.78 19.06 17.07
C ILE A 23 4.73 18.01 16.73
N ALA A 24 5.15 16.77 16.44
CA ALA A 24 4.25 15.65 16.16
C ALA A 24 3.30 15.36 17.33
N LEU A 25 3.80 15.41 18.58
CA LEU A 25 3.00 15.23 19.78
C LEU A 25 1.96 16.35 19.96
N ILE A 26 2.35 17.60 19.71
CA ILE A 26 1.44 18.76 19.77
C ILE A 26 0.37 18.64 18.70
N ALA A 27 0.76 18.31 17.46
CA ALA A 27 -0.18 18.12 16.35
C ALA A 27 -1.17 16.98 16.62
N LEU A 28 -0.69 15.86 17.19
CA LEU A 28 -1.53 14.76 17.63
C LEU A 28 -2.51 15.20 18.72
N GLY A 29 -2.04 15.92 19.74
CA GLY A 29 -2.86 16.45 20.81
C GLY A 29 -3.96 17.38 20.28
N LEU A 30 -3.61 18.32 19.39
CA LEU A 30 -4.56 19.20 18.74
C LEU A 30 -5.56 18.44 17.86
N GLY A 31 -5.12 17.43 17.12
CA GLY A 31 -5.99 16.57 16.32
C GLY A 31 -7.00 15.80 17.17
N VAL A 32 -6.56 15.25 18.31
CA VAL A 32 -7.44 14.58 19.27
C VAL A 32 -8.42 15.55 19.91
N VAL A 33 -7.97 16.73 20.37
CA VAL A 33 -8.86 17.74 20.95
C VAL A 33 -9.90 18.20 19.93
N ALA A 34 -9.48 18.51 18.70
CA ALA A 34 -10.40 18.86 17.63
C ALA A 34 -11.41 17.73 17.37
N SER A 35 -10.95 16.48 17.29
CA SER A 35 -11.83 15.34 17.06
C SER A 35 -12.79 15.05 18.22
N LEU A 36 -12.44 15.39 19.47
CA LEU A 36 -13.37 15.28 20.59
C LEU A 36 -14.45 16.37 20.53
N VAL A 37 -14.08 17.59 20.14
CA VAL A 37 -15.05 18.70 19.93
C VAL A 37 -16.04 18.37 18.81
N PHE A 38 -15.58 17.74 17.73
CA PHE A 38 -16.42 17.32 16.61
C PHE A 38 -16.92 15.86 16.71
N GLY A 39 -16.67 15.19 17.85
CA GLY A 39 -16.87 13.75 18.01
C GLY A 39 -18.32 13.31 17.80
N GLU A 40 -19.28 14.09 18.30
CA GLU A 40 -20.71 13.81 18.14
C GLU A 40 -21.13 13.84 16.66
N GLN A 41 -20.59 14.78 15.89
CA GLN A 41 -20.85 14.91 14.46
C GLN A 41 -20.27 13.73 13.67
N ILE A 42 -19.06 13.29 14.03
CA ILE A 42 -18.39 12.14 13.42
C ILE A 42 -19.17 10.85 13.70
N VAL A 43 -19.60 10.63 14.94
CA VAL A 43 -20.37 9.43 15.31
C VAL A 43 -21.75 9.43 14.66
N LYS A 44 -22.42 10.58 14.57
CA LYS A 44 -23.69 10.71 13.83
C LYS A 44 -23.53 10.40 12.34
N PHE A 45 -22.42 10.81 11.73
CA PHE A 45 -22.10 10.49 10.35
C PHE A 45 -21.85 8.98 10.16
N LEU A 46 -21.08 8.35 11.06
CA LEU A 46 -20.79 6.91 11.03
C LEU A 46 -22.02 6.03 11.31
N THR A 47 -23.02 6.53 12.05
CA THR A 47 -24.25 5.80 12.39
C THR A 47 -25.39 6.02 11.38
N LEU A 48 -25.22 6.89 10.39
CA LEU A 48 -26.16 7.11 9.30
C LEU A 48 -26.49 5.82 8.50
N PRO A 49 -25.52 4.97 8.09
CA PRO A 49 -25.81 3.79 7.26
C PRO A 49 -26.46 2.63 8.02
N ILE A 50 -26.43 2.63 9.36
CA ILE A 50 -27.05 1.60 10.21
C ILE A 50 -28.48 1.96 10.66
N GLY A 51 -29.03 3.07 10.16
CA GLY A 51 -30.40 3.51 10.46
C GLY A 51 -30.53 4.38 11.70
N GLY A 52 -29.43 5.03 12.12
CA GLY A 52 -29.41 6.00 13.22
C GLY A 52 -29.04 5.41 14.58
N VAL A 53 -28.76 6.31 15.52
CA VAL A 53 -28.29 6.02 16.88
C VAL A 53 -29.33 5.20 17.69
N GLU A 54 -30.61 5.27 17.31
CA GLU A 54 -31.72 4.54 17.94
C GLU A 54 -31.73 3.03 17.65
N LYS A 55 -31.04 2.57 16.59
CA LYS A 55 -30.93 1.15 16.24
C LYS A 55 -29.69 0.47 16.82
N LEU A 56 -28.84 1.22 17.53
CA LEU A 56 -27.83 0.65 18.40
C LEU A 56 -28.57 0.03 19.59
N GLN A 57 -28.85 -1.28 19.52
CA GLN A 57 -29.33 -2.06 20.66
C GLN A 57 -28.30 -1.95 21.78
N SER A 58 -28.48 -0.94 22.62
CA SER A 58 -27.62 -0.64 23.75
C SER A 58 -28.11 -1.47 24.92
N ILE A 59 -27.39 -2.54 25.23
CA ILE A 59 -27.61 -3.33 26.45
C ILE A 59 -27.06 -2.54 27.67
N GLU A 60 -26.16 -1.56 27.47
CA GLU A 60 -25.60 -0.71 28.52
C GLU A 60 -25.09 0.65 27.99
N ILE A 61 -25.25 1.73 28.77
CA ILE A 61 -24.78 3.09 28.42
C ILE A 61 -23.23 3.16 28.35
N THR A 62 -22.55 2.26 29.06
CA THR A 62 -21.09 2.13 29.13
C THR A 62 -20.46 1.76 27.80
N GLU A 63 -21.14 0.96 26.97
CA GLU A 63 -20.62 0.49 25.68
C GLU A 63 -20.57 1.63 24.64
N ASN A 64 -21.59 2.49 24.63
CA ASN A 64 -21.66 3.64 23.72
C ASN A 64 -20.55 4.67 23.98
N LEU A 65 -20.21 4.93 25.25
CA LEU A 65 -19.10 5.82 25.61
C LEU A 65 -17.74 5.25 25.16
N GLY A 66 -17.54 3.94 25.31
CA GLY A 66 -16.32 3.27 24.85
C GLY A 66 -16.14 3.38 23.34
N VAL A 67 -17.21 3.17 22.56
CA VAL A 67 -17.18 3.31 21.09
C VAL A 67 -16.93 4.77 20.69
N PHE A 68 -17.62 5.73 21.32
CA PHE A 68 -17.42 7.16 21.06
C PHE A 68 -15.96 7.58 21.27
N MET A 69 -15.35 7.17 22.38
CA MET A 69 -13.95 7.48 22.68
C MET A 69 -13.00 6.87 21.67
N ARG A 70 -13.19 5.60 21.29
CA ARG A 70 -12.35 4.93 20.27
C ARG A 70 -12.44 5.61 18.92
N VAL A 71 -13.65 5.94 18.46
CA VAL A 71 -13.88 6.59 17.17
C VAL A 71 -13.29 7.99 17.15
N SER A 72 -13.49 8.77 18.21
CA SER A 72 -12.96 10.14 18.31
C SER A 72 -11.43 10.16 18.40
N LEU A 73 -10.84 9.22 19.16
CA LEU A 73 -9.38 9.11 19.21
C LEU A 73 -8.80 8.73 17.84
N LEU A 74 -9.35 7.70 17.18
CA LEU A 74 -8.90 7.29 15.85
C LEU A 74 -9.03 8.42 14.83
N THR A 75 -10.15 9.15 14.85
CA THR A 75 -10.37 10.26 13.92
C THR A 75 -9.41 11.42 14.20
N GLY A 76 -9.09 11.70 15.46
CA GLY A 76 -8.06 12.68 15.84
C GLY A 76 -6.66 12.31 15.32
N VAL A 77 -6.30 11.02 15.37
CA VAL A 77 -5.05 10.54 14.76
C VAL A 77 -5.07 10.72 13.24
N ILE A 78 -6.18 10.41 12.58
CA ILE A 78 -6.34 10.59 11.13
C ILE A 78 -6.18 12.06 10.73
N ILE A 79 -6.74 12.99 11.50
CA ILE A 79 -6.60 14.43 11.26
C ILE A 79 -5.14 14.88 11.45
N ALA A 80 -4.44 14.35 12.46
CA ALA A 80 -3.03 14.66 12.72
C ALA A 80 -2.07 14.00 11.73
N PHE A 81 -2.52 12.96 11.01
CA PHE A 81 -1.71 12.12 10.14
C PHE A 81 -0.85 12.86 9.09
N PRO A 82 -1.34 13.92 8.41
CA PRO A 82 -0.53 14.68 7.46
C PRO A 82 0.70 15.32 8.12
N VAL A 83 0.54 15.83 9.34
CA VAL A 83 1.63 16.45 10.10
C VAL A 83 2.59 15.38 10.62
N LEU A 84 2.06 14.26 11.12
CA LEU A 84 2.88 13.13 11.58
C LEU A 84 3.78 12.58 10.47
N ILE A 85 3.23 12.37 9.28
CA ILE A 85 4.00 11.93 8.11
C ILE A 85 5.02 12.98 7.71
N TYR A 86 4.65 14.26 7.70
CA TYR A 86 5.57 15.34 7.34
C TYR A 86 6.80 15.36 8.26
N GLU A 87 6.58 15.33 9.58
CA GLU A 87 7.67 15.32 10.55
C GLU A 87 8.51 14.04 10.48
N LEU A 88 7.87 12.88 10.28
CA LEU A 88 8.57 11.61 10.11
C LEU A 88 9.46 11.62 8.86
N LEU A 89 8.94 12.09 7.72
CA LEU A 89 9.71 12.19 6.48
C LEU A 89 10.86 13.18 6.62
N MET A 90 10.61 14.33 7.23
CA MET A 90 11.61 15.37 7.38
C MET A 90 12.72 14.97 8.36
N PHE A 91 12.43 14.07 9.31
CA PHE A 91 13.44 13.39 10.13
C PHE A 91 14.29 12.39 9.31
N VAL A 92 13.68 11.63 8.40
CA VAL A 92 14.38 10.60 7.61
C VAL A 92 15.21 11.21 6.47
N LEU A 93 14.73 12.30 5.85
CA LEU A 93 15.38 13.01 4.74
C LEU A 93 16.87 13.37 4.93
N PRO A 94 17.34 13.86 6.09
CA PRO A 94 18.77 14.14 6.32
C PRO A 94 19.65 12.89 6.41
N GLY A 95 19.09 11.73 6.79
CA GLY A 95 19.82 10.45 6.87
C GLY A 95 20.01 9.74 5.53
N LEU A 96 19.41 10.25 4.45
CA LEU A 96 19.43 9.63 3.12
C LEU A 96 20.54 10.20 2.24
N LYS A 97 21.11 9.35 1.38
CA LYS A 97 22.10 9.82 0.39
C LYS A 97 21.44 10.82 -0.57
N PRO A 98 22.20 11.78 -1.14
CA PRO A 98 21.67 12.78 -2.08
C PRO A 98 20.87 12.17 -3.25
N ASN A 99 21.31 10.99 -3.73
CA ASN A 99 20.65 10.25 -4.80
C ASN A 99 19.33 9.61 -4.36
N GLU A 100 19.24 9.15 -3.10
CA GLU A 100 18.04 8.52 -2.53
C GLU A 100 16.99 9.56 -2.13
N LYS A 101 17.42 10.74 -1.68
CA LYS A 101 16.56 11.89 -1.37
C LYS A 101 15.67 12.27 -2.57
N ARG A 102 16.22 12.20 -3.79
CA ARG A 102 15.47 12.49 -5.03
C ARG A 102 14.40 11.43 -5.31
N PHE A 103 14.68 10.16 -5.02
CA PHE A 103 13.67 9.10 -5.13
C PHE A 103 12.57 9.23 -4.09
N VAL A 104 12.88 9.54 -2.83
CA VAL A 104 11.86 9.76 -1.78
C VAL A 104 10.95 10.93 -2.13
N VAL A 105 11.52 12.08 -2.52
CA VAL A 105 10.75 13.27 -2.91
C VAL A 105 9.92 13.02 -4.18
N LEU A 106 10.41 12.23 -5.14
CA LEU A 106 9.65 11.85 -6.34
C LEU A 106 8.58 10.78 -6.07
N SER A 107 8.79 9.93 -5.06
CA SER A 107 7.85 8.86 -4.69
C SER A 107 6.60 9.40 -4.00
N ILE A 108 6.69 10.50 -3.26
CA ILE A 108 5.56 11.14 -2.57
C ILE A 108 4.40 11.54 -3.54
N PRO A 109 4.65 12.28 -4.65
CA PRO A 109 3.59 12.59 -5.60
C PRO A 109 3.16 11.38 -6.45
N LEU A 110 4.05 10.40 -6.66
CA LEU A 110 3.74 9.19 -7.42
C LEU A 110 2.82 8.25 -6.63
N ALA A 111 3.05 8.10 -5.32
CA ALA A 111 2.22 7.33 -4.40
C ALA A 111 0.85 7.96 -4.16
N THR A 112 0.76 9.30 -4.16
CA THR A 112 -0.53 10.00 -4.02
C THR A 112 -1.35 10.02 -5.33
N ARG A 113 -0.72 9.92 -6.49
CA ARG A 113 -1.41 9.84 -7.80
C ARG A 113 -1.83 8.43 -8.20
N LEU A 114 -1.07 7.40 -7.84
CA LEU A 114 -1.38 6.01 -8.20
C LEU A 114 -2.33 5.39 -7.17
N THR A 115 -3.63 5.59 -7.38
CA THR A 115 -4.64 4.89 -6.57
C THR A 115 -4.70 3.39 -6.94
N PRO A 116 -4.96 2.47 -6.00
CA PRO A 116 -5.04 1.02 -6.28
C PRO A 116 -6.00 0.68 -7.42
N LYS A 117 -7.09 1.46 -7.57
CA LYS A 117 -8.08 1.33 -8.64
C LYS A 117 -7.53 1.61 -10.05
N GLN A 118 -6.49 2.43 -10.18
CA GLN A 118 -5.84 2.75 -11.46
C GLN A 118 -4.68 1.81 -11.76
N ILE A 119 -3.98 1.32 -10.72
CA ILE A 119 -2.82 0.42 -10.88
C ILE A 119 -3.25 -0.90 -11.51
N ILE A 120 -4.34 -1.53 -11.04
CA ILE A 120 -4.78 -2.83 -11.56
C ILE A 120 -5.08 -2.81 -13.08
N PRO A 121 -5.92 -1.92 -13.63
CA PRO A 121 -6.22 -1.93 -15.06
C PRO A 121 -4.98 -1.59 -15.92
N THR A 122 -4.11 -0.69 -15.45
CA THR A 122 -2.86 -0.37 -16.17
C THR A 122 -1.89 -1.55 -16.18
N ALA A 123 -1.76 -2.27 -15.05
CA ALA A 123 -0.92 -3.46 -14.97
C ALA A 123 -1.46 -4.60 -15.83
N VAL A 124 -2.78 -4.83 -15.83
CA VAL A 124 -3.43 -5.88 -16.65
C VAL A 124 -3.31 -5.56 -18.15
N SER A 125 -3.55 -4.31 -18.57
CA SER A 125 -3.41 -3.90 -19.97
C SER A 125 -1.96 -3.97 -20.45
N ALA A 126 -0.99 -3.60 -19.61
CA ALA A 126 0.43 -3.75 -19.93
C ALA A 126 0.84 -5.23 -20.03
N CYS A 127 0.35 -6.10 -19.13
CA CYS A 127 0.62 -7.54 -19.21
C CYS A 127 0.06 -8.15 -20.50
N LEU A 128 -1.15 -7.78 -20.89
CA LEU A 128 -1.74 -8.19 -22.18
C LEU A 128 -0.89 -7.70 -23.37
N ALA A 129 -0.41 -6.47 -23.34
CA ALA A 129 0.43 -5.92 -24.40
C ALA A 129 1.76 -6.67 -24.56
N PHE A 130 2.43 -7.00 -23.45
CA PHE A 130 3.68 -7.79 -23.49
C PHE A 130 3.45 -9.25 -23.92
N LEU A 131 2.33 -9.87 -23.54
CA LEU A 131 1.96 -11.21 -24.04
C LEU A 131 1.70 -11.21 -25.55
N ILE A 132 0.98 -10.20 -26.06
CA ILE A 132 0.75 -10.04 -27.50
C ILE A 132 2.09 -9.83 -28.23
N LEU A 133 2.99 -9.02 -27.66
CA LEU A 133 4.31 -8.79 -28.23
C LEU A 133 5.13 -10.09 -28.37
N THR A 134 5.05 -10.99 -27.39
CA THR A 134 5.70 -12.31 -27.48
C THR A 134 5.08 -13.21 -28.55
N MET A 135 3.76 -13.17 -28.75
CA MET A 135 3.11 -13.99 -29.78
C MET A 135 3.37 -13.50 -31.20
N VAL A 136 3.59 -12.20 -31.41
CA VAL A 136 3.85 -11.63 -32.75
C VAL A 136 5.29 -11.90 -33.22
N PHE A 137 6.27 -11.97 -32.31
CA PHE A 137 7.70 -12.17 -32.66
C PHE A 137 8.36 -13.31 -31.87
N PRO A 138 7.93 -14.57 -32.09
CA PRO A 138 8.40 -15.73 -31.31
C PRO A 138 9.90 -16.04 -31.49
N ALA A 139 10.49 -15.69 -32.64
CA ALA A 139 11.88 -16.06 -32.97
C ALA A 139 12.95 -15.06 -32.47
N SER A 140 12.57 -13.97 -31.80
CA SER A 140 13.49 -12.88 -31.45
C SER A 140 13.89 -12.89 -29.98
N ALA A 141 15.15 -13.24 -29.70
CA ALA A 141 15.66 -13.35 -28.33
C ALA A 141 15.58 -12.03 -27.53
N THR A 142 15.82 -10.90 -28.17
CA THR A 142 15.77 -9.58 -27.52
C THR A 142 14.37 -9.21 -27.04
N ILE A 143 13.33 -9.54 -27.82
CA ILE A 143 11.93 -9.23 -27.48
C ILE A 143 11.45 -10.13 -26.34
N LEU A 144 11.86 -11.40 -26.30
CA LEU A 144 11.54 -12.30 -25.20
C LEU A 144 12.13 -11.83 -23.86
N TRP A 145 13.38 -11.38 -23.85
CA TRP A 145 14.00 -10.82 -22.63
C TRP A 145 13.32 -9.53 -22.17
N VAL A 146 13.00 -8.62 -23.10
CA VAL A 146 12.28 -7.38 -22.78
C VAL A 146 10.88 -7.66 -22.28
N ALA A 147 10.16 -8.60 -22.88
CA ALA A 147 8.83 -8.99 -22.45
C ALA A 147 8.84 -9.71 -21.10
N ALA A 148 9.83 -10.56 -20.82
CA ALA A 148 9.98 -11.20 -19.51
C ALA A 148 10.22 -10.16 -18.41
N PHE A 149 11.08 -9.16 -18.67
CA PHE A 149 11.30 -8.06 -17.74
C PHE A 149 10.06 -7.18 -17.55
N GLY A 150 9.38 -6.85 -18.66
CA GLY A 150 8.14 -6.08 -18.64
C GLY A 150 7.03 -6.79 -17.86
N LEU A 151 6.80 -8.07 -18.13
CA LEU A 151 5.81 -8.88 -17.42
C LEU A 151 6.14 -8.99 -15.93
N GLY A 152 7.40 -9.18 -15.56
CA GLY A 152 7.83 -9.20 -14.15
C GLY A 152 7.58 -7.86 -13.44
N PHE A 153 7.90 -6.74 -14.09
CA PHE A 153 7.70 -5.41 -13.53
C PHE A 153 6.21 -5.07 -13.37
N PHE A 154 5.37 -5.42 -14.35
CA PHE A 154 3.93 -5.14 -14.29
C PHE A 154 3.15 -6.15 -13.44
N MET A 155 3.62 -7.38 -13.25
CA MET A 155 3.02 -8.35 -12.32
C MET A 155 3.34 -8.05 -10.85
N ALA A 156 4.52 -7.52 -10.53
CA ALA A 156 4.93 -7.23 -9.15
C ALA A 156 3.92 -6.41 -8.33
N PRO A 157 3.32 -5.32 -8.83
CA PRO A 157 2.34 -4.54 -8.07
C PRO A 157 0.93 -5.15 -8.08
N VAL A 158 0.61 -6.11 -8.96
CA VAL A 158 -0.76 -6.67 -9.09
C VAL A 158 -1.19 -7.39 -7.82
N TRP A 159 -0.30 -8.19 -7.23
CA TRP A 159 -0.63 -8.93 -6.02
C TRP A 159 -0.84 -8.03 -4.80
N PRO A 160 0.12 -7.14 -4.42
CA PRO A 160 -0.08 -6.23 -3.29
C PRO A 160 -1.29 -5.31 -3.45
N THR A 161 -1.56 -4.82 -4.67
CA THR A 161 -2.71 -3.94 -4.92
C THR A 161 -4.04 -4.69 -4.92
N GLY A 162 -4.07 -5.92 -5.47
CA GLY A 162 -5.22 -6.81 -5.40
C GLY A 162 -5.57 -7.19 -3.96
N PHE A 163 -4.57 -7.54 -3.16
CA PHE A 163 -4.75 -7.85 -1.73
C PHE A 163 -5.26 -6.63 -0.95
N THR A 164 -4.71 -5.45 -1.23
CA THR A 164 -5.16 -4.19 -0.62
C THR A 164 -6.61 -3.87 -0.98
N LEU A 165 -7.02 -4.10 -2.23
CA LEU A 165 -8.42 -3.89 -2.67
C LEU A 165 -9.38 -4.92 -2.08
N ALA A 166 -8.96 -6.19 -1.96
CA ALA A 166 -9.71 -7.21 -1.25
C ALA A 166 -9.91 -6.84 0.23
N GLY A 167 -8.92 -6.21 0.85
CA GLY A 167 -9.01 -5.67 2.21
C GLY A 167 -9.95 -4.48 2.38
N GLN A 168 -10.23 -3.75 1.30
CA GLN A 168 -11.20 -2.66 1.31
C GLN A 168 -12.64 -3.14 1.07
N SER A 169 -12.83 -4.29 0.39
CA SER A 169 -14.15 -4.81 0.02
C SER A 169 -14.66 -5.94 0.91
N VAL A 170 -13.76 -6.68 1.57
CA VAL A 170 -14.09 -7.83 2.42
C VAL A 170 -13.36 -7.68 3.76
N ASN A 171 -14.03 -8.02 4.86
CA ASN A 171 -13.36 -8.13 6.16
C ASN A 171 -12.31 -9.25 6.10
N LEU A 172 -11.03 -8.86 6.00
CA LEU A 172 -9.90 -9.79 5.99
C LEU A 172 -9.73 -10.39 7.39
N SER A 173 -10.40 -11.51 7.63
CA SER A 173 -10.05 -12.41 8.71
C SER A 173 -8.75 -13.16 8.37
N GLY A 174 -8.01 -13.62 9.38
CA GLY A 174 -6.82 -14.44 9.19
C GLY A 174 -7.08 -15.67 8.31
N ARG A 175 -8.27 -16.26 8.41
CA ARG A 175 -8.69 -17.40 7.56
C ARG A 175 -8.84 -17.04 6.08
N VAL A 176 -9.42 -15.88 5.78
CA VAL A 176 -9.64 -15.41 4.40
C VAL A 176 -8.30 -15.04 3.77
N SER A 177 -7.44 -14.35 4.51
CA SER A 177 -6.09 -14.01 4.08
C SER A 177 -5.26 -15.26 3.79
N SER A 178 -5.35 -16.29 4.64
CA SER A 178 -4.65 -17.56 4.40
C SER A 178 -5.18 -18.31 3.17
N LEU A 179 -6.49 -18.25 2.91
CA LEU A 179 -7.09 -18.86 1.71
C LEU A 179 -6.62 -18.17 0.42
N ILE A 180 -6.56 -16.83 0.44
CA ILE A 180 -6.06 -16.03 -0.69
C ILE A 180 -4.59 -16.36 -0.96
N LEU A 181 -3.75 -16.40 0.06
CA LEU A 181 -2.32 -16.74 -0.05
C LEU A 181 -2.07 -18.19 -0.48
N LEU A 182 -2.88 -19.12 0.00
CA LEU A 182 -2.84 -20.51 -0.45
C LEU A 182 -3.20 -20.62 -1.94
N GLY A 183 -4.19 -19.87 -2.42
CA GLY A 183 -4.57 -19.84 -3.83
C GLY A 183 -3.44 -19.35 -4.75
N ASP A 184 -2.75 -18.28 -4.36
CA ASP A 184 -1.58 -17.73 -5.09
C ASP A 184 -0.43 -18.74 -5.15
N SER A 185 -0.06 -19.29 -3.99
CA SER A 185 1.00 -20.30 -3.88
C SER A 185 0.67 -21.56 -4.68
N PHE A 186 -0.59 -22.00 -4.66
CA PHE A 186 -1.05 -23.16 -5.43
C PHE A 186 -0.94 -22.92 -6.93
N GLY A 187 -1.29 -21.72 -7.41
CA GLY A 187 -1.12 -21.34 -8.81
C GLY A 187 0.33 -21.45 -9.27
N GLY A 188 1.26 -20.90 -8.49
CA GLY A 188 2.69 -20.92 -8.80
C GLY A 188 3.34 -22.32 -8.75
N MET A 189 2.84 -23.22 -7.91
CA MET A 189 3.36 -24.59 -7.78
C MET A 189 2.77 -25.56 -8.80
N VAL A 190 1.47 -25.45 -9.09
CA VAL A 190 0.74 -26.44 -9.89
C VAL A 190 0.88 -26.18 -11.38
N LEU A 191 0.82 -24.91 -11.83
CA LEU A 191 0.85 -24.59 -13.25
C LEU A 191 2.16 -25.05 -13.94
N PRO A 192 3.38 -24.79 -13.41
CA PRO A 192 4.60 -25.26 -14.05
C PRO A 192 4.70 -26.78 -14.08
N THR A 193 4.27 -27.46 -13.01
CA THR A 193 4.29 -28.92 -12.91
C THR A 193 3.33 -29.56 -13.93
N LEU A 194 2.16 -28.95 -14.14
CA LEU A 194 1.14 -29.42 -15.07
C LEU A 194 1.57 -29.17 -16.52
N VAL A 195 2.09 -27.98 -16.82
CA VAL A 195 2.67 -27.65 -18.13
C VAL A 195 3.85 -28.58 -18.46
N GLY A 196 4.73 -28.85 -17.50
CA GLY A 196 5.86 -29.77 -17.67
C GLY A 196 5.41 -31.19 -18.07
N LYS A 197 4.43 -31.75 -17.36
CA LYS A 197 3.86 -33.07 -17.69
C LYS A 197 3.19 -33.10 -19.07
N VAL A 198 2.52 -32.02 -19.47
CA VAL A 198 1.88 -31.90 -20.80
C VAL A 198 2.93 -31.85 -21.92
N ILE A 199 4.04 -31.16 -21.70
CA ILE A 199 5.16 -31.08 -22.65
C ILE A 199 5.86 -32.44 -22.77
N GLU A 200 6.14 -33.11 -21.65
CA GLU A 200 6.74 -34.45 -21.63
C GLU A 200 5.87 -35.49 -22.36
N GLY A 201 4.54 -35.41 -22.21
CA GLY A 201 3.59 -36.32 -22.85
C GLY A 201 3.38 -36.10 -24.36
N SER A 202 3.62 -34.89 -24.87
CA SER A 202 3.33 -34.52 -26.27
C SER A 202 4.56 -34.54 -27.21
N GLY A 203 5.74 -34.80 -26.64
CA GLY A 203 7.02 -34.90 -27.36
C GLY A 203 7.64 -33.56 -27.80
N PRO A 204 8.93 -33.53 -28.19
CA PRO A 204 9.73 -32.31 -28.37
C PRO A 204 9.28 -31.38 -29.51
N ARG A 205 8.37 -31.81 -30.38
CA ARG A 205 7.95 -31.05 -31.58
C ARG A 205 7.08 -29.83 -31.26
N MET A 206 6.48 -29.77 -30.08
CA MET A 206 5.68 -28.62 -29.63
C MET A 206 6.54 -27.44 -29.12
N MET A 207 7.80 -27.67 -28.71
CA MET A 207 8.71 -26.58 -28.27
C MET A 207 9.15 -25.65 -29.40
N VAL A 208 8.86 -25.99 -30.65
CA VAL A 208 9.21 -25.18 -31.84
C VAL A 208 8.10 -24.20 -32.22
N TYR A 209 6.88 -24.39 -31.68
CA TYR A 209 5.69 -23.60 -32.02
C TYR A 209 5.05 -22.84 -30.84
N LEU A 210 5.66 -22.92 -29.65
CA LEU A 210 5.40 -22.05 -28.49
C LEU A 210 6.49 -20.99 -28.41
#